data_AF-A0AAW3PRN0-F1
#
_entry.id   AF-A0AAW3PRN0-F1
#
_cell.length_a   1.000
_cell.length_b   1.000
_cell.length_c   1.000
_cell.angle_alpha   90.00
_cell.angle_beta   90.00
_cell.angle_gamma   90.00
#
_symmetry.space_group_name_H-M   'P 1'
#
loop_
_entity.id
_entity.type
_entity.pdbx_description
1 polymer ?
#
loop_
_entity_poly.entity_id
_entity_poly.type
_entity_poly.pdbx_seq_one_letter_code
_entity_poly.pdbx_strand_id
1 'polypeptide(L)'
;MTDSITPAAGPDTIDAAAGLRAGDAVAALRRARDKVLLHTQLSEAALFDPALPDLSLIERLHAARYVARQSNAHALADIYRARLLDAGGTTDDIEHADADAFDALPRRLGAILLHAKRLTHAPVDARASDLDTLKSAGLTTPAIVALSQLVAFVAYQLRVAAAARALQARAAQEAA
;
A
#
# COMPACT_ATOMS: atom_id res chain seq x y z
N MET A 1 -4.58 -19.22 -20.03
CA MET A 1 -5.80 -18.93 -19.24
C MET A 1 -5.45 -17.78 -18.32
N THR A 2 -5.94 -16.58 -18.60
CA THR A 2 -5.91 -15.48 -17.62
C THR A 2 -7.04 -15.76 -16.66
N ASP A 3 -6.74 -16.31 -15.49
CA ASP A 3 -7.73 -16.36 -14.41
C ASP A 3 -8.17 -14.93 -14.13
N SER A 4 -9.48 -14.72 -14.11
CA SER A 4 -10.07 -13.41 -13.90
C SER A 4 -9.79 -12.97 -12.47
N ILE A 5 -8.85 -12.03 -12.30
CA ILE A 5 -8.58 -11.37 -11.02
C ILE A 5 -9.89 -10.73 -10.57
N THR A 6 -10.41 -11.18 -9.44
CA THR A 6 -11.68 -10.70 -8.88
C THR A 6 -11.36 -9.78 -7.70
N PRO A 7 -11.93 -8.56 -7.64
CA PRO A 7 -11.80 -7.69 -6.48
C PRO A 7 -12.24 -8.40 -5.19
N ALA A 8 -11.62 -8.04 -4.06
CA ALA A 8 -12.09 -8.49 -2.76
C ALA A 8 -13.54 -8.06 -2.54
N ALA A 9 -14.37 -8.94 -1.96
CA ALA A 9 -15.79 -8.66 -1.68
C ALA A 9 -16.03 -7.61 -0.57
N GLY A 10 -14.97 -6.98 -0.07
CA GLY A 10 -15.02 -5.98 0.99
C GLY A 10 -15.24 -4.54 0.48
N PRO A 11 -15.38 -3.57 1.40
CA PRO A 11 -15.43 -2.15 1.03
C PRO A 11 -14.16 -1.74 0.30
N ASP A 12 -14.30 -0.80 -0.66
CA ASP A 12 -13.17 -0.21 -1.38
C ASP A 12 -12.13 0.36 -0.40
N THR A 13 -10.87 -0.03 -0.54
CA THR A 13 -9.81 0.34 0.41
C THR A 13 -9.64 1.85 0.53
N ILE A 14 -9.76 2.59 -0.57
CA ILE A 14 -9.64 4.05 -0.54
C ILE A 14 -10.86 4.68 0.13
N ASP A 15 -12.08 4.21 -0.15
CA ASP A 15 -13.29 4.68 0.54
C ASP A 15 -13.18 4.45 2.06
N ALA A 16 -12.74 3.25 2.48
CA ALA A 16 -12.54 2.92 3.88
C ALA A 16 -11.47 3.81 4.53
N ALA A 17 -10.32 3.99 3.88
CA ALA A 17 -9.24 4.86 4.37
C ALA A 17 -9.62 6.35 4.39
N ALA A 18 -10.59 6.76 3.58
CA ALA A 18 -11.14 8.11 3.58
C ALA A 18 -12.31 8.28 4.57
N GLY A 19 -12.82 7.21 5.18
CA GLY A 19 -13.97 7.25 6.08
C GLY A 19 -15.29 7.51 5.34
N LEU A 20 -15.35 7.22 4.03
CA LEU A 20 -16.53 7.41 3.21
C LEU A 20 -17.57 6.33 3.50
N ARG A 21 -18.83 6.75 3.61
CA ARG A 21 -19.99 5.89 3.83
C ARG A 21 -20.90 5.85 2.61
N ALA A 22 -21.75 4.83 2.56
CA ALA A 22 -22.86 4.80 1.60
C ALA A 22 -23.76 6.02 1.83
N GLY A 23 -24.05 6.77 0.76
CA GLY A 23 -24.83 8.01 0.81
C GLY A 23 -23.99 9.29 0.79
N ASP A 24 -22.69 9.24 1.08
CA ASP A 24 -21.84 10.43 1.00
C ASP A 24 -21.71 10.91 -0.46
N ALA A 25 -21.87 12.22 -0.69
CA ALA A 25 -21.75 12.81 -2.03
C ALA A 25 -20.37 12.53 -2.66
N VAL A 26 -19.30 12.57 -1.86
CA VAL A 26 -17.94 12.24 -2.32
C VAL A 26 -17.81 10.76 -2.71
N ALA A 27 -18.48 9.86 -2.00
CA ALA A 27 -18.52 8.45 -2.36
C ALA A 27 -19.30 8.22 -3.66
N ALA A 28 -20.39 8.95 -3.88
CA ALA A 28 -21.12 8.94 -5.15
C ALA A 28 -20.25 9.44 -6.31
N LEU A 29 -19.48 10.53 -6.12
CA LEU A 29 -18.55 11.05 -7.13
C LEU A 29 -17.47 10.03 -7.51
N ARG A 30 -16.92 9.29 -6.54
CA ARG A 30 -15.95 8.22 -6.82
C ARG A 30 -16.58 7.09 -7.63
N ARG A 31 -17.80 6.67 -7.28
CA ARG A 31 -18.54 5.62 -8.01
C ARG A 31 -18.96 6.04 -9.42
N ALA A 32 -19.18 7.34 -9.64
CA ALA A 32 -19.43 7.87 -10.99
C ALA A 32 -18.24 7.71 -11.95
N ARG A 33 -17.03 7.40 -11.42
CA ARG A 33 -15.85 6.98 -12.19
C ARG A 33 -15.62 5.47 -12.06
N ASP A 34 -16.66 4.69 -12.35
CA ASP A 34 -16.72 3.22 -12.25
C ASP A 34 -15.47 2.50 -12.78
N LYS A 35 -14.96 2.87 -13.96
CA LYS A 35 -13.76 2.25 -14.54
C LYS A 35 -12.49 2.51 -13.71
N VAL A 36 -12.36 3.70 -13.13
CA VAL A 36 -11.21 4.05 -12.28
C VAL A 36 -11.29 3.29 -10.97
N LEU A 37 -12.48 3.21 -10.38
CA LEU A 37 -12.74 2.42 -9.18
C LEU A 37 -12.41 0.94 -9.43
N LEU A 38 -12.99 0.35 -10.47
CA LEU A 38 -12.78 -1.05 -10.83
C LEU A 38 -11.29 -1.37 -11.08
N HIS A 39 -10.59 -0.58 -11.90
CA HIS A 39 -9.16 -0.83 -12.17
C HIS A 39 -8.28 -0.61 -10.94
N THR A 40 -8.65 0.30 -10.03
CA THR A 40 -7.95 0.45 -8.74
C THR A 40 -8.09 -0.82 -7.91
N GLN A 41 -9.31 -1.36 -7.81
CA GLN A 41 -9.59 -2.58 -7.05
C GLN A 41 -8.92 -3.81 -7.66
N LEU A 42 -8.94 -3.92 -9.00
CA LEU A 42 -8.24 -4.99 -9.72
C LEU A 42 -6.72 -4.89 -9.56
N SER A 43 -6.16 -3.68 -9.58
CA SER A 43 -4.74 -3.46 -9.32
C SER A 43 -4.37 -3.86 -7.91
N GLU A 44 -5.20 -3.52 -6.92
CA GLU A 44 -4.98 -3.96 -5.53
C GLU A 44 -5.05 -5.48 -5.41
N ALA A 45 -6.08 -6.11 -5.97
CA ALA A 45 -6.23 -7.57 -5.94
C ALA A 45 -5.03 -8.26 -6.60
N ALA A 46 -4.55 -7.77 -7.74
CA ALA A 46 -3.36 -8.28 -8.41
C ALA A 46 -2.10 -8.09 -7.54
N LEU A 47 -1.89 -6.89 -7.01
CA LEU A 47 -0.72 -6.55 -6.20
C LEU A 47 -0.66 -7.31 -4.88
N PHE A 48 -1.78 -7.80 -4.34
CA PHE A 48 -1.83 -8.58 -3.10
C PHE A 48 -2.29 -10.04 -3.30
N ASP A 49 -2.29 -10.55 -4.55
CA ASP A 49 -2.60 -11.95 -4.81
C ASP A 49 -1.56 -12.86 -4.13
N PRO A 50 -1.96 -13.77 -3.22
CA PRO A 50 -1.04 -14.71 -2.55
C PRO A 50 -0.24 -15.59 -3.52
N ALA A 51 -0.75 -15.82 -4.74
CA ALA A 51 -0.12 -16.65 -5.75
C ALA A 51 1.03 -15.95 -6.51
N LEU A 52 1.25 -14.64 -6.29
CA LEU A 52 2.39 -13.95 -6.91
C LEU A 52 3.73 -14.54 -6.45
N PRO A 53 4.63 -14.89 -7.39
CA PRO A 53 5.91 -15.50 -7.07
C PRO A 53 6.92 -14.47 -6.53
N ASP A 54 7.99 -14.98 -5.91
CA ASP A 54 9.18 -14.25 -5.41
C ASP A 54 8.91 -13.26 -4.26
N LEU A 55 7.99 -12.31 -4.41
CA LEU A 55 7.64 -11.37 -3.35
C LEU A 55 6.39 -11.84 -2.59
N SER A 56 6.58 -12.36 -1.39
CA SER A 56 5.50 -12.93 -0.57
C SER A 56 4.43 -11.90 -0.23
N LEU A 57 3.24 -12.38 0.12
CA LEU A 57 2.14 -11.52 0.56
C LEU A 57 2.52 -10.72 1.82
N ILE A 58 3.20 -11.36 2.79
CA ILE A 58 3.66 -10.72 4.03
C ILE A 58 4.63 -9.57 3.73
N GLU A 59 5.61 -9.78 2.85
CA GLU A 59 6.56 -8.72 2.45
C GLU A 59 5.87 -7.53 1.79
N ARG A 60 4.91 -7.80 0.89
CA ARG A 60 4.12 -6.75 0.22
C ARG A 60 3.28 -5.97 1.23
N LEU A 61 2.61 -6.65 2.16
CA LEU A 61 1.80 -6.00 3.18
C LEU A 61 2.65 -5.20 4.17
N HIS A 62 3.85 -5.67 4.54
CA HIS A 62 4.82 -4.88 5.31
C HIS A 62 5.21 -3.60 4.58
N ALA A 63 5.59 -3.68 3.31
CA ALA A 63 5.96 -2.52 2.51
C ALA A 63 4.79 -1.53 2.39
N ALA A 64 3.59 -2.01 2.06
CA ALA A 64 2.41 -1.17 1.89
C ALA A 64 2.01 -0.45 3.19
N ARG A 65 1.96 -1.19 4.30
CA ARG A 65 1.72 -0.65 5.64
C ARG A 65 2.75 0.41 6.01
N TYR A 66 4.03 0.11 5.80
CA TYR A 66 5.14 1.02 6.12
C TYR A 66 5.05 2.31 5.31
N VAL A 67 4.84 2.25 3.98
CA VAL A 67 4.67 3.43 3.12
C VAL A 67 3.49 4.30 3.61
N ALA A 68 2.35 3.68 3.92
CA ALA A 68 1.19 4.39 4.43
C ALA A 68 1.47 5.06 5.79
N ARG A 69 2.17 4.36 6.69
CA ARG A 69 2.58 4.87 8.01
C ARG A 69 3.51 6.07 7.89
N GLN A 70 4.56 5.96 7.08
CA GLN A 70 5.54 7.03 6.86
C GLN A 70 4.95 8.24 6.15
N SER A 71 3.84 8.06 5.43
CA SER A 71 3.09 9.14 4.80
C SER A 71 1.98 9.74 5.68
N ASN A 72 1.92 9.38 6.97
CA ASN A 72 0.87 9.77 7.92
C ASN A 72 -0.56 9.38 7.48
N ALA A 73 -0.70 8.37 6.63
CA ALA A 73 -1.98 7.83 6.20
C ALA A 73 -2.44 6.72 7.16
N HIS A 74 -2.66 7.06 8.44
CA HIS A 74 -2.89 6.09 9.53
C HIS A 74 -4.02 5.10 9.24
N ALA A 75 -5.18 5.57 8.75
CA ALA A 75 -6.29 4.68 8.41
C ALA A 75 -5.93 3.64 7.33
N LEU A 76 -5.12 4.02 6.34
CA LEU A 76 -4.63 3.08 5.32
C LEU A 76 -3.57 2.13 5.89
N ALA A 77 -2.70 2.64 6.76
CA ALA A 77 -1.72 1.82 7.47
C ALA A 77 -2.40 0.77 8.36
N ASP A 78 -3.50 1.11 9.04
CA ASP A 78 -4.27 0.20 9.87
C ASP A 78 -4.96 -0.90 9.05
N ILE A 79 -5.51 -0.57 7.87
CA ILE A 79 -6.05 -1.56 6.95
C ILE A 79 -4.97 -2.55 6.52
N TYR A 80 -3.79 -2.07 6.12
CA TYR A 80 -2.70 -2.97 5.73
C TYR A 80 -2.10 -3.73 6.92
N ARG A 81 -2.10 -3.15 8.13
CA ARG A 81 -1.71 -3.84 9.36
C ARG A 81 -2.65 -5.01 9.65
N ALA A 82 -3.96 -4.81 9.56
CA ALA A 82 -4.93 -5.89 9.78
C ALA A 82 -4.69 -7.04 8.79
N ARG A 83 -4.62 -6.73 7.48
CA ARG A 83 -4.32 -7.72 6.44
C ARG A 83 -2.98 -8.43 6.67
N LEU A 84 -1.96 -7.71 7.14
CA LEU A 84 -0.64 -8.27 7.44
C LEU A 84 -0.72 -9.31 8.56
N LEU A 85 -1.42 -8.99 9.65
CA LEU A 85 -1.62 -9.91 10.77
C LEU A 85 -2.43 -11.14 10.33
N ASP A 86 -3.49 -10.93 9.53
CA ASP A 86 -4.31 -12.03 8.97
C ASP A 86 -3.48 -12.95 8.05
N ALA A 87 -2.49 -12.39 7.34
CA ALA A 87 -1.57 -13.15 6.49
C ALA A 87 -0.43 -13.84 7.28
N GLY A 88 -0.38 -13.69 8.61
CA GLY A 88 0.62 -14.30 9.47
C GLY A 88 1.86 -13.45 9.76
N GLY A 89 1.84 -12.16 9.43
CA GLY A 89 2.87 -11.22 9.88
C GLY A 89 2.85 -11.04 11.40
N THR A 90 3.99 -10.71 11.99
CA THR A 90 4.12 -10.59 13.45
C THR A 90 4.08 -9.14 13.91
N THR A 91 3.59 -8.91 15.14
CA THR A 91 3.63 -7.58 15.75
C THR A 91 5.06 -7.11 16.00
N ASP A 92 5.98 -8.03 16.33
CA ASP A 92 7.39 -7.73 16.57
C ASP A 92 8.07 -7.18 15.31
N ASP A 93 7.87 -7.82 14.15
CA ASP A 93 8.39 -7.30 12.88
C ASP A 93 7.78 -5.93 12.52
N ILE A 94 6.51 -5.70 12.86
CA ILE A 94 5.85 -4.41 12.64
C ILE A 94 6.46 -3.33 13.53
N GLU A 95 6.75 -3.63 14.79
CA GLU A 95 7.37 -2.71 15.75
C GLU A 95 8.79 -2.34 15.34
N HIS A 96 9.62 -3.32 14.95
CA HIS A 96 10.95 -3.06 14.41
C HIS A 96 10.89 -2.22 13.12
N ALA A 97 9.96 -2.52 12.22
CA ALA A 97 9.77 -1.72 11.02
C ALA A 97 9.35 -0.26 11.33
N ASP A 98 8.45 -0.05 12.30
CA ASP A 98 8.00 1.29 12.71
C ASP A 98 9.08 2.11 13.41
N ALA A 99 10.01 1.44 14.09
CA ALA A 99 11.18 2.05 14.70
C ALA A 99 12.33 2.30 13.69
N ASP A 100 12.15 1.96 12.41
CA ASP A 100 13.21 1.94 11.38
C ASP A 100 14.41 1.04 11.75
N ALA A 101 14.20 0.06 12.64
CA ALA A 101 15.20 -0.91 13.08
C ALA A 101 15.30 -2.09 12.08
N PHE A 102 15.60 -1.77 10.82
CA PHE A 102 15.59 -2.76 9.72
C PHE A 102 16.68 -3.82 9.81
N ASP A 103 17.72 -3.57 10.60
CA ASP A 103 18.79 -4.50 10.93
C ASP A 103 18.37 -5.58 11.95
N ALA A 104 17.32 -5.33 12.73
CA ALA A 104 16.72 -6.31 13.63
C ALA A 104 15.72 -7.25 12.91
N LEU A 105 15.41 -6.98 11.63
CA LEU A 105 14.50 -7.78 10.82
C LEU A 105 15.27 -8.85 10.01
N PRO A 106 14.58 -9.88 9.49
CA PRO A 106 15.15 -10.74 8.46
C PRO A 106 15.73 -9.91 7.32
N ARG A 107 16.97 -10.21 6.91
CA ARG A 107 17.76 -9.41 5.94
C ARG A 107 16.95 -8.98 4.70
N ARG A 108 16.13 -9.88 4.16
CA ARG A 108 15.29 -9.64 3.00
C ARG A 108 14.20 -8.60 3.27
N LEU A 109 13.50 -8.73 4.39
CA LEU A 109 12.46 -7.78 4.81
C LEU A 109 13.06 -6.40 5.14
N GLY A 110 14.19 -6.35 5.84
CA GLY A 110 14.90 -5.11 6.12
C GLY A 110 15.31 -4.36 4.85
N ALA A 111 15.82 -5.06 3.83
CA ALA A 111 16.17 -4.46 2.54
C ALA A 111 14.93 -3.91 1.79
N ILE A 112 13.81 -4.64 1.82
CA ILE A 112 12.53 -4.21 1.25
C ILE A 112 12.04 -2.92 1.89
N LEU A 113 12.05 -2.85 3.22
CA LEU A 113 11.59 -1.67 3.97
C LEU A 113 12.52 -0.48 3.80
N LEU A 114 13.84 -0.70 3.73
CA LEU A 114 14.80 0.35 3.40
C LEU A 114 14.54 0.96 2.01
N HIS A 115 14.24 0.11 1.03
CA HIS A 115 13.85 0.59 -0.31
C HIS A 115 12.53 1.34 -0.30
N ALA A 116 11.51 0.82 0.39
CA ALA A 116 10.23 1.49 0.54
C ALA A 116 10.37 2.86 1.23
N LYS A 117 11.19 2.96 2.28
CA LYS A 117 11.55 4.23 2.94
C LYS A 117 12.14 5.23 1.96
N ARG A 118 13.12 4.78 1.16
CA ARG A 118 13.79 5.64 0.17
C ARG A 118 12.81 6.16 -0.89
N LEU A 119 12.00 5.29 -1.47
CA LEU A 119 11.01 5.69 -2.47
C LEU A 119 9.90 6.58 -1.90
N THR A 120 9.62 6.48 -0.60
CA THR A 120 8.63 7.34 0.07
C THR A 120 9.17 8.74 0.34
N HIS A 121 10.40 8.87 0.84
CA HIS A 121 10.95 10.14 1.33
C HIS A 121 11.89 10.85 0.35
N ALA A 122 12.67 10.09 -0.43
CA ALA A 122 13.73 10.62 -1.28
C ALA A 122 13.85 9.82 -2.60
N PRO A 123 12.77 9.68 -3.40
CA PRO A 123 12.80 8.86 -4.61
C PRO A 123 13.80 9.37 -5.66
N VAL A 124 14.05 10.68 -5.72
CA VAL A 124 15.05 11.30 -6.62
C VAL A 124 16.49 10.89 -6.29
N ASP A 125 16.72 10.45 -5.06
CA ASP A 125 18.02 10.01 -4.56
C ASP A 125 18.25 8.50 -4.72
N ALA A 126 17.30 7.77 -5.30
CA ALA A 126 17.50 6.37 -5.62
C ALA A 126 18.65 6.19 -6.63
N ARG A 127 19.52 5.22 -6.37
CA ARG A 127 20.71 4.89 -7.17
C ARG A 127 20.78 3.40 -7.48
N ALA A 128 21.61 3.02 -8.46
CA ALA A 128 21.83 1.62 -8.83
C ALA A 128 22.32 0.76 -7.64
N SER A 129 23.17 1.32 -6.76
CA SER A 129 23.66 0.65 -5.55
C SER A 129 22.55 0.22 -4.59
N ASP A 130 21.40 0.89 -4.61
CA ASP A 130 20.25 0.54 -3.77
C ASP A 130 19.57 -0.72 -4.30
N LEU A 131 19.53 -0.85 -5.63
CA LEU A 131 19.02 -2.06 -6.29
C LEU A 131 19.95 -3.25 -6.03
N ASP A 132 21.26 -3.01 -5.96
CA ASP A 132 22.24 -4.07 -5.64
C ASP A 132 22.11 -4.57 -4.20
N THR A 133 21.69 -3.71 -3.27
CA THR A 133 21.35 -4.12 -1.89
C THR A 133 20.15 -5.08 -1.89
N LEU A 134 19.11 -4.80 -2.68
CA LEU A 134 17.95 -5.69 -2.82
C LEU A 134 18.32 -7.03 -3.46
N LYS A 135 19.12 -7.02 -4.54
CA LYS A 135 19.62 -8.25 -5.17
C LYS A 135 20.45 -9.09 -4.22
N SER A 136 21.31 -8.45 -3.42
CA SER A 136 22.13 -9.11 -2.40
C SER A 136 21.30 -9.71 -1.27
N ALA A 137 20.08 -9.23 -1.07
CA ALA A 137 19.09 -9.78 -0.15
C ALA A 137 18.19 -10.86 -0.81
N GLY A 138 18.52 -11.25 -2.05
CA GLY A 138 17.88 -12.34 -2.78
C GLY A 138 16.68 -11.94 -3.64
N LEU A 139 16.37 -10.65 -3.80
CA LEU A 139 15.28 -10.23 -4.69
C LEU A 139 15.70 -10.33 -6.16
N THR A 140 14.84 -10.89 -7.00
CA THR A 140 15.05 -10.83 -8.45
C THR A 140 14.70 -9.45 -9.00
N THR A 141 15.18 -9.13 -10.20
CA THR A 141 14.82 -7.87 -10.88
C THR A 141 13.30 -7.69 -11.02
N PRO A 142 12.51 -8.70 -11.46
CA PRO A 142 11.05 -8.61 -11.45
C PRO A 142 10.45 -8.26 -10.08
N ALA A 143 10.91 -8.86 -8.98
CA ALA A 143 10.41 -8.53 -7.64
C ALA A 143 10.74 -7.09 -7.20
N ILE A 144 11.91 -6.57 -7.58
CA ILE A 144 12.28 -5.17 -7.31
C ILE A 144 11.35 -4.21 -8.06
N VAL A 145 11.01 -4.53 -9.32
CA VAL A 145 10.05 -3.74 -10.11
C VAL A 145 8.66 -3.81 -9.46
N ALA A 146 8.19 -5.00 -9.11
CA ALA A 146 6.89 -5.19 -8.46
C ALA A 146 6.80 -4.45 -7.11
N LEU A 147 7.86 -4.48 -6.31
CA LEU A 147 7.95 -3.72 -5.06
C LEU A 147 7.84 -2.20 -5.31
N SER A 148 8.55 -1.69 -6.33
CA SER A 148 8.51 -0.26 -6.66
C SER A 148 7.14 0.16 -7.18
N GLN A 149 6.48 -0.69 -7.95
CA GLN A 149 5.09 -0.50 -8.41
C GLN A 149 4.11 -0.50 -7.24
N LEU A 150 4.29 -1.39 -6.26
CA LEU A 150 3.49 -1.41 -5.04
C LEU A 150 3.62 -0.11 -4.25
N VAL A 151 4.84 0.40 -4.06
CA VAL A 151 5.06 1.69 -3.38
C VAL A 151 4.35 2.82 -4.12
N ALA A 152 4.45 2.86 -5.45
CA ALA A 152 3.75 3.85 -6.27
C ALA A 152 2.22 3.72 -6.16
N PHE A 153 1.69 2.50 -6.11
CA PHE A 153 0.26 2.23 -5.94
C PHE A 153 -0.27 2.72 -4.59
N VAL A 154 0.44 2.46 -3.49
CA VAL A 154 0.05 2.95 -2.16
C VAL A 154 0.14 4.48 -2.11
N ALA A 155 1.16 5.06 -2.73
CA ALA A 155 1.27 6.52 -2.88
C ALA A 155 0.12 7.12 -3.70
N TYR A 156 -0.42 6.38 -4.68
CA TYR A 156 -1.64 6.77 -5.38
C TYR A 156 -2.86 6.70 -4.44
N GLN A 157 -3.09 5.57 -3.75
CA GLN A 157 -4.22 5.40 -2.84
C GLN A 157 -4.28 6.47 -1.76
N LEU A 158 -3.15 6.79 -1.12
CA LEU A 158 -3.11 7.80 -0.05
C LEU A 158 -3.49 9.19 -0.56
N ARG A 159 -3.09 9.56 -1.79
CA ARG A 159 -3.41 10.87 -2.38
C ARG A 159 -4.89 10.98 -2.68
N VAL A 160 -5.48 9.90 -3.22
CA VAL A 160 -6.90 9.86 -3.53
C VAL A 160 -7.74 9.87 -2.23
N ALA A 161 -7.33 9.13 -1.21
CA ALA A 161 -8.00 9.15 0.10
C ALA A 161 -7.91 10.54 0.76
N ALA A 162 -6.75 11.19 0.68
CA ALA A 162 -6.58 12.54 1.20
C ALA A 162 -7.46 13.56 0.47
N ALA A 163 -7.54 13.49 -0.86
CA ALA A 163 -8.42 14.34 -1.66
C ALA A 163 -9.90 14.12 -1.31
N ALA A 164 -10.32 12.87 -1.15
CA ALA A 164 -11.68 12.53 -0.75
C ALA A 164 -12.04 13.10 0.63
N ARG A 165 -11.15 12.98 1.61
CA ARG A 165 -11.35 13.58 2.95
C ARG A 165 -11.46 15.11 2.90
N ALA A 166 -10.62 15.76 2.09
CA ALA A 166 -10.68 17.21 1.92
C ALA A 166 -12.02 17.66 1.32
N LEU A 167 -12.51 16.95 0.30
CA LEU A 167 -13.82 17.22 -0.30
C LEU A 167 -14.97 16.99 0.70
N GLN A 168 -14.89 15.95 1.53
CA GLN A 168 -15.92 15.67 2.54
C GLN A 168 -15.96 16.74 3.62
N ALA A 169 -14.79 17.18 4.10
CA ALA A 169 -14.68 18.28 5.05
C ALA A 169 -15.26 19.58 4.47
N ARG A 170 -15.00 19.87 3.19
CA ARG A 170 -15.56 21.03 2.50
C ARG A 170 -17.08 20.95 2.37
N ALA A 171 -17.63 19.81 1.96
CA ALA A 171 -19.07 19.61 1.84
C ALA A 171 -19.79 19.75 3.19
N ALA A 172 -19.18 19.26 4.28
CA ALA A 172 -19.71 19.43 5.63
C ALA A 172 -19.73 20.90 6.07
N GLN A 173 -18.72 21.69 5.70
CA GLN A 173 -18.69 23.13 5.95
C GLN A 173 -19.74 23.91 5.15
N GLU A 174 -20.07 23.48 3.93
CA GLU A 174 -21.10 24.14 3.10
C GLU A 174 -22.52 23.82 3.58
N ALA A 175 -22.71 22.69 4.26
CA ALA A 175 -24.00 22.26 4.79
C ALA A 175 -24.33 22.81 6.19
N ALA A 176 -23.33 23.40 6.87
CA ALA A 176 -23.45 23.98 8.22
C ALA A 176 -23.78 25.47 8.17
#